data_AF-A0A2N1KNA8-F1
#
_entry.id   AF-A0A2N1KNA8-F1
#
_cell.length_a   1.000
_cell.length_b   1.000
_cell.length_c   1.000
_cell.angle_alpha   90.00
_cell.angle_beta   90.00
_cell.angle_gamma   90.00
#
_symmetry.space_group_name_H-M   'P 1'
#
loop_
_entity.id
_entity.type
_entity.pdbx_description
1 polymer ?
#
loop_
_entity_poly.entity_id
_entity_poly.type
_entity_poly.pdbx_seq_one_letter_code
_entity_poly.pdbx_strand_id
1 'polypeptide(L)'
;MSIDYKVKINNVYIITGNSNLFYDFYGTYYYNIALRNDPDNYLCLKYNAFCYAKYGYYNNALEMLDKLLNINNDDSLILCYYGEILYIIGQYSKAISYFTKANIIDPENTHNLIKRAIAYYTLQDYNKVLLDLDKVIQL
;
A
#
# COMPACT_ATOMS: atom_id res chain seq x y z
N MET A 1 2.19 34.86 2.68
CA MET A 1 1.44 33.91 3.54
C MET A 1 2.48 33.10 4.32
N SER A 2 2.43 33.11 5.66
CA SER A 2 3.50 32.53 6.51
C SER A 2 3.50 31.00 6.48
N ILE A 3 4.66 30.40 6.80
CA ILE A 3 4.86 28.94 6.87
C ILE A 3 3.88 28.30 7.87
N ASP A 4 3.70 28.90 9.05
CA ASP A 4 2.76 28.43 10.08
C ASP A 4 1.30 28.39 9.61
N TYR A 5 0.91 29.32 8.74
CA TYR A 5 -0.45 29.37 8.20
C TYR A 5 -0.69 28.23 7.19
N LYS A 6 0.30 27.92 6.35
CA LYS A 6 0.25 26.78 5.42
C LYS A 6 0.18 25.45 6.17
N VAL A 7 0.97 25.29 7.24
CA VAL A 7 0.97 24.06 8.07
C VAL A 7 -0.37 23.85 8.75
N LYS A 8 -0.97 24.89 9.35
CA LYS A 8 -2.28 24.79 9.98
C LYS A 8 -3.38 24.41 9.00
N ILE A 9 -3.38 24.99 7.80
CA ILE A 9 -4.33 24.64 6.74
C ILE A 9 -4.13 23.20 6.29
N ASN A 10 -2.87 22.76 6.13
CA ASN A 10 -2.57 21.39 5.73
C ASN A 10 -3.13 20.37 6.74
N ASN A 11 -2.92 20.61 8.03
CA ASN A 11 -3.42 19.75 9.10
C ASN A 11 -4.94 19.62 9.12
N VAL A 12 -5.68 20.68 8.77
CA VAL A 12 -7.15 20.61 8.66
C VAL A 12 -7.55 19.62 7.58
N TYR A 13 -6.93 19.67 6.40
CA TYR A 13 -7.24 18.73 5.32
C TYR A 13 -6.89 17.28 5.68
N ILE A 14 -5.80 17.05 6.40
CA ILE A 14 -5.45 15.70 6.91
C ILE A 14 -6.54 15.20 7.86
N ILE A 15 -6.96 16.02 8.82
CA ILE A 15 -7.99 15.65 9.80
C ILE A 15 -9.33 15.37 9.11
N THR A 16 -9.73 16.21 8.14
CA THR A 16 -10.97 16.01 7.37
C THR A 16 -10.88 14.79 6.45
N GLY A 17 -9.71 14.49 5.88
CA GLY A 17 -9.47 13.25 5.15
C GLY A 17 -9.68 12.02 6.05
N ASN A 18 -9.06 12.04 7.23
CA ASN A 18 -9.16 10.96 8.21
C ASN A 18 -10.60 10.73 8.70
N SER A 19 -11.35 11.81 8.95
CA SER A 19 -12.76 11.68 9.38
C SER A 19 -13.65 11.03 8.33
N ASN A 20 -13.30 11.14 7.04
CA ASN A 20 -14.06 10.58 5.93
C ASN A 20 -13.52 9.21 5.45
N LEU A 21 -12.38 8.76 5.96
CA LEU A 21 -11.68 7.53 5.53
C LEU A 21 -12.58 6.29 5.46
N PHE A 22 -13.51 6.16 6.41
CA PHE A 22 -14.39 4.99 6.52
C PHE A 22 -15.75 5.18 5.84
N TYR A 23 -16.15 6.41 5.59
CA TYR A 23 -17.53 6.75 5.20
C TYR A 23 -17.67 7.07 3.70
N ASP A 24 -16.67 7.68 3.06
CA ASP A 24 -16.81 8.11 1.65
C ASP A 24 -15.47 8.29 0.90
N PHE A 25 -15.54 8.32 -0.44
CA PHE A 25 -14.42 8.62 -1.33
C PHE A 25 -13.93 10.07 -1.20
N TYR A 26 -14.67 10.96 -0.52
CA TYR A 26 -14.25 12.34 -0.26
C TYR A 26 -12.93 12.45 0.53
N GLY A 27 -12.51 11.41 1.26
CA GLY A 27 -11.20 11.38 1.90
C GLY A 27 -10.06 11.69 0.92
N THR A 28 -10.13 11.10 -0.28
CA THR A 28 -9.19 11.30 -1.39
C THR A 28 -9.05 12.76 -1.80
N TYR A 29 -10.17 13.51 -1.81
CA TYR A 29 -10.16 14.94 -2.18
C TYR A 29 -9.31 15.76 -1.20
N TYR A 30 -9.51 15.54 0.10
CA TYR A 30 -8.77 16.25 1.14
C TYR A 30 -7.30 15.83 1.19
N TYR A 31 -6.99 14.54 1.02
CA TYR A 31 -5.61 14.08 0.91
C TYR A 31 -4.89 14.69 -0.30
N ASN A 32 -5.55 14.78 -1.46
CA ASN A 32 -4.95 15.40 -2.64
C ASN A 32 -4.66 16.89 -2.44
N ILE A 33 -5.50 17.62 -1.69
CA ILE A 33 -5.19 19.01 -1.33
C ILE A 33 -3.97 19.04 -0.39
N ALA A 34 -3.94 18.17 0.60
CA ALA A 34 -2.82 18.11 1.53
C ALA A 34 -1.49 17.81 0.82
N LEU A 35 -1.51 16.86 -0.11
CA LEU A 35 -0.37 16.45 -0.93
C LEU A 35 0.11 17.54 -1.91
N ARG A 36 -0.72 18.52 -2.26
CA ARG A 36 -0.24 19.69 -3.03
C ARG A 36 0.65 20.61 -2.20
N ASN A 37 0.43 20.66 -0.88
CA ASN A 37 1.23 21.48 0.03
C ASN A 37 2.45 20.73 0.58
N ASP A 38 2.30 19.42 0.78
CA ASP A 38 3.33 18.51 1.31
C ASP A 38 3.28 17.18 0.53
N PRO A 39 3.96 17.10 -0.64
CA PRO A 39 3.86 15.95 -1.56
C PRO A 39 4.33 14.62 -0.98
N ASP A 40 5.26 14.68 -0.02
CA ASP A 40 5.87 13.50 0.59
C ASP A 40 5.24 13.17 1.95
N ASN A 41 4.06 13.74 2.25
CA ASN A 41 3.34 13.45 3.49
C ASN A 41 2.93 11.97 3.54
N TYR A 42 3.70 11.17 4.29
CA TYR A 42 3.56 9.72 4.34
C TYR A 42 2.14 9.27 4.70
N LEU A 43 1.51 9.89 5.71
CA LEU A 43 0.15 9.52 6.13
C LEU A 43 -0.88 9.81 5.03
N CYS A 44 -0.79 10.97 4.38
CA CYS A 44 -1.68 11.30 3.26
C CYS A 44 -1.50 10.33 2.10
N LEU A 45 -0.27 10.05 1.67
CA LEU A 45 -0.01 9.09 0.60
C LEU A 45 -0.59 7.71 0.95
N LYS A 46 -0.36 7.23 2.18
CA LYS A 46 -0.86 5.93 2.66
C LYS A 46 -2.38 5.85 2.66
N TYR A 47 -3.06 6.83 3.26
CA TYR A 47 -4.52 6.81 3.33
C TYR A 47 -5.17 7.08 1.97
N ASN A 48 -4.55 7.89 1.11
CA ASN A 48 -5.02 8.11 -0.25
C ASN A 48 -4.90 6.84 -1.10
N ALA A 49 -3.78 6.11 -0.99
CA ALA A 49 -3.62 4.79 -1.62
C ALA A 49 -4.74 3.82 -1.18
N PHE A 50 -5.01 3.79 0.13
CA PHE A 50 -6.07 2.97 0.69
C PHE A 50 -7.46 3.34 0.16
N CYS A 51 -7.80 4.63 0.14
CA CYS A 51 -9.06 5.10 -0.43
C CYS A 51 -9.17 4.71 -1.91
N TYR A 52 -8.16 5.01 -2.73
CA TYR A 52 -8.18 4.64 -4.14
C TYR A 52 -8.41 3.15 -4.35
N ALA A 53 -7.69 2.29 -3.62
CA ALA A 53 -7.87 0.84 -3.70
C ALA A 53 -9.26 0.38 -3.27
N LYS A 54 -9.77 0.89 -2.14
CA LYS A 54 -11.11 0.57 -1.61
C LYS A 54 -12.22 0.83 -2.62
N TYR A 55 -12.07 1.88 -3.44
CA TYR A 55 -13.05 2.29 -4.45
C TYR A 55 -12.70 1.83 -5.88
N GLY A 56 -11.72 0.93 -6.03
CA GLY A 56 -11.39 0.31 -7.32
C GLY A 56 -10.50 1.13 -8.25
N TYR A 57 -9.98 2.28 -7.80
CA TYR A 57 -9.04 3.12 -8.55
C TYR A 57 -7.60 2.60 -8.38
N TYR A 58 -7.36 1.36 -8.78
CA TYR A 58 -6.10 0.65 -8.48
C TYR A 58 -4.85 1.35 -9.04
N ASN A 59 -4.91 1.95 -10.24
CA ASN A 59 -3.76 2.66 -10.80
C ASN A 59 -3.37 3.90 -9.97
N ASN A 60 -4.35 4.64 -9.45
CA ASN A 60 -4.10 5.77 -8.56
C ASN A 60 -3.55 5.30 -7.22
N ALA A 61 -4.02 4.15 -6.71
CA ALA A 61 -3.45 3.55 -5.51
C ALA A 61 -1.96 3.22 -5.73
N LEU A 62 -1.61 2.55 -6.84
CA LEU A 62 -0.22 2.24 -7.18
C LEU A 62 0.65 3.49 -7.30
N GLU A 63 0.15 4.59 -7.88
CA GLU A 63 0.89 5.85 -7.95
C GLU A 63 1.23 6.42 -6.55
N MET A 64 0.29 6.33 -5.60
CA MET A 64 0.54 6.76 -4.23
C MET A 64 1.54 5.83 -3.53
N LEU A 65 1.47 4.52 -3.78
CA LEU A 65 2.41 3.55 -3.23
C LEU A 65 3.82 3.71 -3.82
N ASP A 66 3.95 4.06 -5.11
CA ASP A 66 5.24 4.39 -5.73
C ASP A 66 5.89 5.58 -5.03
N LYS A 67 5.11 6.62 -4.69
CA LYS A 67 5.63 7.77 -3.92
C LYS A 67 6.09 7.34 -2.53
N LEU A 68 5.36 6.46 -1.85
CA LEU A 68 5.79 5.91 -0.55
C LEU A 68 7.09 5.11 -0.67
N LEU A 69 7.23 4.29 -1.71
CA LEU A 69 8.45 3.51 -1.96
C LEU A 69 9.63 4.38 -2.40
N ASN A 70 9.39 5.56 -2.98
CA ASN A 70 10.45 6.55 -3.23
C ASN A 70 10.96 7.20 -1.93
N ILE A 71 10.11 7.32 -0.90
CA ILE A 71 10.49 7.84 0.43
C ILE A 71 11.25 6.75 1.21
N ASN A 72 10.70 5.54 1.23
CA ASN A 72 11.33 4.37 1.84
C ASN A 72 11.07 3.13 0.97
N ASN A 73 12.10 2.71 0.24
CA ASN A 73 12.04 1.56 -0.67
C ASN A 73 11.99 0.21 0.06
N ASP A 74 12.35 0.19 1.35
CA ASP A 74 12.43 -1.00 2.20
C ASP A 74 11.29 -1.03 3.23
N ASP A 75 10.12 -0.47 2.91
CA ASP A 75 8.91 -0.62 3.71
C ASP A 75 8.17 -1.90 3.30
N SER A 76 8.36 -2.98 4.05
CA SER A 76 7.71 -4.28 3.79
C SER A 76 6.19 -4.18 3.70
N LEU A 77 5.55 -3.34 4.52
CA LEU A 77 4.09 -3.23 4.53
C LEU A 77 3.59 -2.57 3.24
N ILE A 78 4.29 -1.53 2.76
CA ILE A 78 3.96 -0.87 1.50
C ILE A 78 4.25 -1.79 0.30
N LEU A 79 5.37 -2.50 0.30
CA LEU A 79 5.69 -3.50 -0.74
C LEU A 79 4.62 -4.60 -0.80
N CYS A 80 4.19 -5.11 0.35
CA CYS A 80 3.14 -6.12 0.42
C CYS A 80 1.82 -5.57 -0.12
N TYR A 81 1.42 -4.37 0.33
CA TYR A 81 0.17 -3.76 -0.13
C TYR A 81 0.18 -3.48 -1.65
N TYR A 82 1.33 -3.06 -2.20
CA TYR A 82 1.53 -2.93 -3.65
C TYR A 82 1.28 -4.28 -4.37
N GLY A 83 1.85 -5.36 -3.84
CA GLY A 83 1.62 -6.72 -4.34
C GLY A 83 0.14 -7.13 -4.31
N GLU A 84 -0.59 -6.77 -3.25
CA GLU A 84 -2.03 -7.06 -3.15
C GLU A 84 -2.83 -6.34 -4.24
N ILE A 85 -2.54 -5.06 -4.51
CA ILE A 85 -3.20 -4.30 -5.57
C ILE A 85 -2.88 -4.91 -6.94
N LEU A 86 -1.62 -5.27 -7.20
CA LEU A 86 -1.23 -5.96 -8.44
C LEU A 86 -1.95 -7.30 -8.62
N TYR A 87 -2.14 -8.06 -7.54
CA TYR A 87 -2.87 -9.31 -7.56
C TYR A 87 -4.34 -9.09 -7.95
N ILE A 88 -5.01 -8.09 -7.35
CA ILE A 88 -6.41 -7.76 -7.64
C ILE A 88 -6.61 -7.43 -9.12
N ILE A 89 -5.67 -6.73 -9.76
CA ILE A 89 -5.74 -6.37 -11.18
C ILE A 89 -5.17 -7.46 -12.12
N GLY A 90 -4.89 -8.66 -11.61
CA GLY A 90 -4.48 -9.82 -12.41
C GLY A 90 -2.99 -9.88 -12.77
N GLN A 91 -2.15 -9.00 -12.22
CA GLN A 91 -0.70 -8.98 -12.46
C GLN A 91 0.04 -9.90 -11.48
N TYR A 92 -0.32 -11.18 -11.45
CA TYR A 92 0.13 -12.15 -10.44
C TYR A 92 1.65 -12.31 -10.34
N SER A 93 2.36 -12.39 -11.47
CA SER A 93 3.82 -12.54 -11.47
C SER A 93 4.54 -11.32 -10.88
N LYS A 94 4.01 -10.11 -11.12
CA LYS A 94 4.54 -8.90 -10.48
C LYS A 94 4.19 -8.87 -8.99
N ALA A 95 2.96 -9.25 -8.62
CA ALA A 95 2.56 -9.36 -7.22
C ALA A 95 3.52 -10.26 -6.42
N ILE A 96 3.86 -11.45 -6.97
CA ILE A 96 4.85 -12.37 -6.39
C ILE A 96 6.21 -11.70 -6.18
N SER A 97 6.67 -10.89 -7.13
CA SER A 97 7.94 -10.16 -6.98
C SER A 97 7.88 -9.17 -5.81
N TYR A 98 6.77 -8.44 -5.63
CA TYR A 98 6.61 -7.50 -4.54
C TYR A 98 6.47 -8.19 -3.18
N PHE A 99 5.68 -9.27 -3.09
CA PHE A 99 5.62 -10.08 -1.87
C PHE A 99 6.96 -10.71 -1.50
N THR A 100 7.75 -11.10 -2.51
CA THR A 100 9.11 -11.63 -2.28
C THR A 100 10.03 -10.56 -1.71
N LYS A 101 9.99 -9.34 -2.25
CA LYS A 101 10.75 -8.21 -1.68
C LYS A 101 10.30 -7.91 -0.25
N ALA A 102 9.00 -7.84 0.00
CA ALA A 102 8.46 -7.62 1.34
C ALA A 102 8.96 -8.67 2.35
N ASN A 103 8.90 -9.96 2.00
CA ASN A 103 9.42 -11.04 2.85
C ASN A 103 10.95 -11.02 3.02
N ILE A 104 11.72 -10.48 2.06
CA ILE A 104 13.19 -10.31 2.25
C ILE A 104 13.47 -9.24 3.32
N ILE A 105 12.69 -8.16 3.31
CA ILE A 105 12.80 -7.07 4.29
C ILE A 105 12.31 -7.49 5.67
N ASP A 106 11.15 -8.15 5.73
CA ASP A 106 10.52 -8.59 6.97
C ASP A 106 10.15 -10.09 6.86
N PRO A 107 11.09 -10.98 7.19
CA PRO A 107 10.92 -12.43 7.03
C PRO A 107 10.01 -13.07 8.08
N GLU A 108 9.76 -12.39 9.21
CA GLU A 108 8.90 -12.86 10.31
C GLU A 108 7.42 -12.53 10.06
N ASN A 109 7.14 -11.61 9.14
CA ASN A 109 5.78 -11.27 8.77
C ASN A 109 5.19 -12.31 7.82
N THR A 110 4.50 -13.28 8.41
CA THR A 110 3.84 -14.39 7.72
C THR A 110 2.81 -13.95 6.68
N HIS A 111 2.25 -12.74 6.79
CA HIS A 111 1.31 -12.20 5.80
C HIS A 111 1.94 -12.08 4.41
N ASN A 112 3.23 -11.70 4.32
CA ASN A 112 3.95 -11.63 3.06
C ASN A 112 4.02 -12.99 2.36
N LEU A 113 4.31 -14.05 3.13
CA LEU A 113 4.36 -15.44 2.63
C LEU A 113 2.98 -15.94 2.22
N ILE A 114 1.96 -15.69 3.04
CA ILE A 114 0.57 -16.10 2.75
C ILE A 114 0.10 -15.46 1.44
N LYS A 115 0.32 -14.16 1.25
CA LYS A 115 -0.06 -13.45 0.02
C LYS A 115 0.69 -13.97 -1.21
N ARG A 116 1.98 -14.29 -1.06
CA ARG A 116 2.77 -14.90 -2.13
C ARG A 116 2.28 -16.32 -2.48
N ALA A 117 1.97 -17.14 -1.48
CA ALA A 117 1.41 -18.47 -1.65
C ALA A 117 0.05 -18.41 -2.39
N ILE A 118 -0.83 -17.47 -2.04
CA ILE A 118 -2.09 -17.24 -2.78
C ILE A 118 -1.81 -16.93 -4.26
N ALA A 119 -0.82 -16.07 -4.54
CA ALA A 119 -0.47 -15.74 -5.91
C ALA A 119 0.14 -16.93 -6.68
N TYR A 120 0.96 -17.76 -6.04
CA TYR A 120 1.45 -19.01 -6.64
C TYR A 120 0.33 -20.02 -6.89
N TYR A 121 -0.64 -20.13 -5.98
CA TYR A 121 -1.80 -20.99 -6.14
C TYR A 121 -2.62 -20.60 -7.37
N THR A 122 -2.85 -19.30 -7.58
CA THR A 122 -3.54 -18.79 -8.78
C THR A 122 -2.80 -19.12 -10.07
N LEU A 123 -1.46 -19.18 -10.02
CA LEU A 123 -0.61 -19.61 -11.14
C LEU A 123 -0.38 -21.14 -11.19
N GLN A 124 -1.02 -21.91 -10.30
CA GLN A 124 -0.91 -23.38 -10.20
C GLN A 124 0.52 -23.88 -9.87
N ASP A 125 1.37 -23.05 -9.28
CA ASP A 125 2.71 -23.45 -8.82
C ASP A 125 2.65 -24.01 -7.39
N TYR A 126 2.04 -25.19 -7.26
CA TYR A 126 1.75 -25.79 -5.95
C TYR A 126 3.00 -26.14 -5.14
N ASN A 127 4.14 -26.39 -5.80
CA ASN A 127 5.40 -26.63 -5.11
C ASN A 127 5.83 -25.40 -4.31
N LYS A 128 5.74 -24.20 -4.90
CA LYS A 128 6.07 -22.95 -4.19
C LYS A 128 5.03 -22.56 -3.14
N VAL A 129 3.75 -22.92 -3.34
CA VAL A 129 2.72 -22.77 -2.31
C VAL A 129 3.12 -23.54 -1.04
N LEU A 130 3.45 -24.83 -1.19
CA LEU A 130 3.83 -25.67 -0.06
C LEU A 130 5.07 -25.13 0.66
N LEU A 131 6.10 -24.71 -0.09
CA LEU A 131 7.30 -24.10 0.49
C LEU A 131 6.99 -22.85 1.33
N ASP A 132 6.14 -21.96 0.84
CA ASP A 132 5.76 -20.75 1.57
C ASP A 132 4.94 -21.07 2.82
N LEU A 133 4.00 -22.03 2.74
CA LEU A 133 3.19 -22.45 3.88
C LEU A 133 3.99 -23.21 4.94
N ASP A 134 4.93 -24.08 4.53
CA ASP A 134 5.83 -24.77 5.46
C ASP A 134 6.68 -23.75 6.24
N LYS A 135 7.15 -22.70 5.57
CA LYS A 135 7.86 -21.60 6.25
C LYS A 135 6.95 -20.85 7.23
N VAL A 136 5.69 -20.60 6.88
CA VAL A 136 4.71 -19.96 7.80
C VAL A 136 4.48 -20.81 9.05
N ILE A 137 4.48 -22.14 8.95
CA ILE A 137 4.29 -23.04 10.10
C ILE A 137 5.52 -23.05 11.03
N GLN A 138 6.70 -22.71 10.50
CA GLN A 138 7.95 -22.70 11.27
C GLN A 138 8.20 -21.39 12.04
N LEU A 139 7.49 -20.31 11.69
CA LEU A 139 7.55 -18.99 12.34
C LEU A 139 6.48 -18.88 13.44
#